data_AF-D6ATX1-F1
#
_entry.id   AF-D6ATX1-F1
#
_cell.length_a   1.000
_cell.length_b   1.000
_cell.length_c   1.000
_cell.angle_alpha   90.00
_cell.angle_beta   90.00
_cell.angle_gamma   90.00
#
_symmetry.space_group_name_H-M   'P 1'
#
loop_
_entity.id
_entity.type
_entity.pdbx_description
1 polymer ?
#
loop_
_entity_poly.entity_id
_entity_poly.type
_entity_poly.pdbx_seq_one_letter_code
_entity_poly.pdbx_strand_id
1 'polypeptide(L)'
;MPRACAQPGDLIDVTLGELHPTQAVLGFDQVFYKLGRYGSDRDEAAGDVNKRFDDWCETNGQEEAASAGPGARLDDPSSFSCTVPVGQETAETVAPMKTAVIGPGGKLYLTDGHHTLTSFLEGPDGSPRMHIRLRVTDNFSALSPAAFWQRMTAEKKVWLRDENNRPLGVEQLPDRLGITHFRDDPYRSLVYFTRDIGYEVPDGATEFLEFSWGSWLRGEHDTAAYDLTAPGPYLDLVKRASKSMAALAPDAVVDDGKTAAQLGRIDEWNGGKKETGGEFAKLGKPLSDPKPGKLAEALDYKARVLPLPACTTTVTGPRNGPLVVTGGVTCLDRAAQRGPVVVRPGAALVVTGSTVDGPLQADRATAVHLCGSRVGGPVVVSRSTGPVRIGGPGCTANTVQGPVVVQ
;
A
#
# COMPACT_ATOMS: atom_id res chain seq x y z
N MET A 1 -26.64 -3.64 -13.06
CA MET A 1 -25.48 -3.72 -12.16
C MET A 1 -25.28 -2.33 -11.55
N PRO A 2 -25.11 -2.20 -10.23
CA PRO A 2 -24.81 -0.89 -9.66
C PRO A 2 -23.55 -0.35 -10.34
N ARG A 3 -23.58 0.93 -10.74
CA ARG A 3 -22.47 1.66 -11.40
C ARG A 3 -22.21 1.41 -12.90
N ALA A 4 -22.90 0.48 -13.57
CA ALA A 4 -22.71 0.28 -15.03
C ALA A 4 -23.05 1.52 -15.88
N CYS A 5 -23.87 2.44 -15.35
CA CYS A 5 -24.24 3.68 -16.02
C CYS A 5 -23.33 4.87 -15.70
N ALA A 6 -22.38 4.74 -14.78
CA ALA A 6 -21.51 5.85 -14.39
C ALA A 6 -20.61 6.27 -15.55
N GLN A 7 -20.38 7.57 -15.66
CA GLN A 7 -19.63 8.21 -16.74
C GLN A 7 -18.27 8.71 -16.22
N PRO A 8 -17.29 8.91 -17.12
CA PRO A 8 -16.07 9.66 -16.78
C PRO A 8 -16.39 10.98 -16.08
N GLY A 9 -15.74 11.23 -14.94
CA GLY A 9 -15.96 12.39 -14.08
C GLY A 9 -16.93 12.15 -12.93
N ASP A 10 -17.78 11.11 -12.97
CA ASP A 10 -18.69 10.80 -11.87
C ASP A 10 -17.91 10.46 -10.59
N LEU A 11 -18.43 10.93 -9.45
CA LEU A 11 -17.95 10.53 -8.13
C LEU A 11 -18.79 9.35 -7.65
N ILE A 12 -18.14 8.22 -7.35
CA ILE A 12 -18.80 7.01 -6.90
C ILE A 12 -18.42 6.67 -5.46
N ASP A 13 -19.41 6.35 -4.64
CA ASP A 13 -19.18 5.78 -3.31
C ASP A 13 -18.87 4.28 -3.41
N VAL A 14 -17.79 3.88 -2.75
CA VAL A 14 -17.24 2.52 -2.77
C VAL A 14 -16.73 2.15 -1.39
N THR A 15 -16.64 0.85 -1.13
CA THR A 15 -15.88 0.32 0.00
C THR A 15 -14.49 -0.13 -0.45
N LEU A 16 -13.49 -0.04 0.44
CA LEU A 16 -12.12 -0.45 0.10
C LEU A 16 -12.01 -1.91 -0.38
N GLY A 17 -12.88 -2.79 0.11
CA GLY A 17 -12.93 -4.21 -0.26
C GLY A 17 -13.48 -4.49 -1.67
N GLU A 18 -14.08 -3.51 -2.35
CA GLU A 18 -14.56 -3.63 -3.73
C GLU A 18 -13.47 -3.36 -4.77
N LEU A 19 -12.33 -2.82 -4.35
CA LEU A 19 -11.32 -2.27 -5.23
C LEU A 19 -10.31 -3.32 -5.68
N HIS A 20 -10.13 -3.42 -6.99
CA HIS A 20 -9.10 -4.23 -7.63
C HIS A 20 -7.89 -3.38 -7.99
N PRO A 21 -6.70 -3.71 -7.46
CA PRO A 21 -5.45 -3.06 -7.88
C PRO A 21 -5.11 -3.26 -9.37
N THR A 22 -4.36 -2.32 -9.92
CA THR A 22 -3.84 -2.30 -11.30
C THR A 22 -2.32 -2.26 -11.35
N GLN A 23 -1.69 -2.43 -10.19
CA GLN A 23 -0.26 -2.59 -9.99
C GLN A 23 -0.03 -3.71 -8.98
N ALA A 24 1.10 -4.42 -9.09
CA ALA A 24 1.47 -5.50 -8.16
C ALA A 24 2.42 -5.06 -7.04
N VAL A 25 2.93 -3.83 -7.12
CA VAL A 25 3.99 -3.30 -6.27
C VAL A 25 3.55 -2.03 -5.54
N LEU A 26 4.11 -1.82 -4.36
CA LEU A 26 4.07 -0.57 -3.61
C LEU A 26 5.47 -0.29 -3.09
N GLY A 27 5.83 0.98 -2.95
CA GLY A 27 6.89 1.35 -2.00
C GLY A 27 6.36 1.24 -0.57
N PHE A 28 6.75 0.20 0.18
CA PHE A 28 6.21 -0.05 1.51
C PHE A 28 6.57 1.05 2.51
N ASP A 29 7.75 1.65 2.41
CA ASP A 29 8.16 2.71 3.35
C ASP A 29 7.30 3.98 3.21
N GLN A 30 6.68 4.23 2.04
CA GLN A 30 5.67 5.28 1.90
C GLN A 30 4.39 4.94 2.69
N VAL A 31 3.97 3.67 2.67
CA VAL A 31 2.83 3.20 3.48
C VAL A 31 3.20 3.27 4.96
N PHE A 32 4.40 2.83 5.35
CA PHE A 32 4.88 2.88 6.73
C PHE A 32 4.98 4.30 7.28
N TYR A 33 5.37 5.28 6.46
CA TYR A 33 5.27 6.70 6.85
C TYR A 33 3.84 7.06 7.27
N LYS A 34 2.86 6.75 6.42
CA LYS A 34 1.45 7.07 6.70
C LYS A 34 0.97 6.33 7.95
N LEU A 35 1.29 5.05 8.10
CA LEU A 35 0.89 4.26 9.26
C LEU A 35 1.55 4.70 10.56
N GLY A 36 2.82 5.13 10.52
CA GLY A 36 3.51 5.75 11.65
C GLY A 36 2.79 7.01 12.11
N ARG A 37 2.49 7.90 11.16
CA ARG A 37 1.78 9.15 11.45
C ARG A 37 0.35 8.93 11.95
N TYR A 38 -0.43 8.09 11.27
CA TYR A 38 -1.84 7.80 11.63
C TYR A 38 -1.99 7.12 12.98
N GLY A 39 -1.01 6.29 13.36
CA GLY A 39 -0.99 5.58 14.64
C GLY A 39 -0.40 6.39 15.80
N SER A 40 0.15 7.58 15.54
CA SER A 40 0.69 8.47 16.58
C SER A 40 -0.38 9.44 17.09
N ASP A 41 -0.20 9.93 18.31
CA ASP A 41 -1.03 10.97 18.96
C ASP A 41 -0.44 12.38 18.80
N ARG A 42 0.52 12.56 17.88
CA ARG A 42 1.34 13.77 17.79
C ARG A 42 0.57 14.98 17.27
N ASP A 43 -0.26 14.77 16.26
CA ASP A 43 -1.09 15.83 15.71
C ASP A 43 -2.08 16.29 16.81
N GLU A 44 -2.72 15.35 17.52
CA GLU A 44 -3.59 15.66 18.66
C GLU A 44 -2.86 16.36 19.82
N ALA A 45 -1.65 15.93 20.15
CA ALA A 45 -0.81 16.55 21.18
C ALA A 45 -0.37 17.97 20.80
N ALA A 46 -0.31 18.29 19.50
CA ALA A 46 -0.08 19.64 18.98
C ALA A 46 -1.35 20.50 18.93
N GLY A 47 -2.52 19.91 19.22
CA GLY A 47 -3.83 20.57 19.13
C GLY A 47 -4.50 20.48 17.77
N ASP A 48 -3.95 19.68 16.86
CA ASP A 48 -4.47 19.46 15.51
C ASP A 48 -5.36 18.19 15.45
N VAL A 49 -6.11 18.02 14.36
CA VAL A 49 -6.80 16.75 14.06
C VAL A 49 -5.76 15.75 13.53
N ASN A 50 -5.89 14.47 13.91
CA ASN A 50 -4.99 13.43 13.41
C ASN A 50 -4.97 13.41 11.88
N LYS A 51 -3.77 13.38 11.27
CA LYS A 51 -3.61 13.47 9.81
C LYS A 51 -4.39 12.41 9.03
N ARG A 52 -4.76 11.29 9.64
CA ARG A 52 -5.58 10.26 8.99
C ARG A 52 -6.95 10.78 8.53
N PHE A 53 -7.57 11.69 9.29
CA PHE A 53 -8.85 12.29 8.91
C PHE A 53 -8.67 13.31 7.79
N ASP A 54 -7.63 14.14 7.84
CA ASP A 54 -7.32 15.09 6.75
C ASP A 54 -7.08 14.36 5.44
N ASP A 55 -6.23 13.33 5.46
CA ASP A 55 -5.91 12.55 4.27
C ASP A 55 -7.18 11.86 3.72
N TRP A 56 -8.08 11.40 4.60
CA TRP A 56 -9.37 10.85 4.19
C TRP A 56 -10.26 11.91 3.54
N CYS A 57 -10.39 13.10 4.15
CA CYS A 57 -11.19 14.20 3.61
C CYS A 57 -10.67 14.65 2.23
N GLU A 58 -9.35 14.81 2.08
CA GLU A 58 -8.70 15.14 0.81
C GLU A 58 -9.01 14.08 -0.24
N THR A 59 -8.81 12.80 0.11
CA THR A 59 -9.06 11.66 -0.78
C THR A 59 -10.53 11.57 -1.18
N ASN A 60 -11.44 11.95 -0.28
CA ASN A 60 -12.89 11.94 -0.50
C ASN A 60 -13.41 13.18 -1.25
N GLY A 61 -12.53 14.11 -1.66
CA GLY A 61 -12.88 15.34 -2.37
C GLY A 61 -13.39 16.48 -1.47
N GLN A 62 -13.19 16.34 -0.16
CA GLN A 62 -13.70 17.24 0.88
C GLN A 62 -12.60 18.10 1.54
N GLU A 63 -11.42 18.18 0.92
CA GLU A 63 -10.26 19.00 1.33
C GLU A 63 -9.57 18.52 2.61
N GLU A 64 -9.95 19.00 3.80
CA GLU A 64 -9.30 18.63 5.06
C GLU A 64 -10.31 18.35 6.18
N ALA A 65 -9.87 17.79 7.30
CA ALA A 65 -10.77 17.52 8.41
C ALA A 65 -11.09 18.83 9.16
N ALA A 66 -12.38 19.10 9.34
CA ALA A 66 -12.84 20.23 10.15
C ALA A 66 -12.86 19.87 11.65
N SER A 67 -13.21 18.63 11.98
CA SER A 67 -13.18 18.13 13.36
C SER A 67 -13.26 16.61 13.43
N ALA A 68 -12.62 16.03 14.45
CA ALA A 68 -12.77 14.63 14.82
C ALA A 68 -12.82 14.51 16.35
N GLY A 69 -13.87 13.87 16.88
CA GLY A 69 -14.03 13.69 18.32
C GLY A 69 -13.27 12.48 18.88
N PRO A 70 -13.20 12.32 20.21
CA PRO A 70 -12.70 11.09 20.83
C PRO A 70 -13.45 9.86 20.30
N GLY A 71 -12.70 8.86 19.84
CA GLY A 71 -13.27 7.63 19.28
C GLY A 71 -13.78 7.76 17.85
N ALA A 72 -13.55 8.88 17.17
CA ALA A 72 -13.77 9.00 15.72
C ALA A 72 -12.92 7.96 14.96
N ARG A 73 -13.49 7.44 13.87
CA ARG A 73 -12.94 6.33 13.09
C ARG A 73 -13.13 6.56 11.60
N LEU A 74 -12.14 6.19 10.80
CA LEU A 74 -12.25 6.28 9.34
C LEU A 74 -13.32 5.37 8.74
N ASP A 75 -13.59 4.20 9.35
CA ASP A 75 -14.64 3.29 8.89
C ASP A 75 -16.05 3.64 9.40
N ASP A 76 -16.18 4.76 10.12
CA ASP A 76 -17.43 5.44 10.44
C ASP A 76 -17.32 6.94 10.09
N PRO A 77 -17.50 7.32 8.80
CA PRO A 77 -17.39 8.71 8.36
C PRO A 77 -18.36 9.68 9.04
N SER A 78 -19.39 9.19 9.74
CA SER A 78 -20.30 10.05 10.52
C SER A 78 -19.70 10.54 11.84
N SER A 79 -18.55 9.99 12.24
CA SER A 79 -17.87 10.30 13.51
C SER A 79 -16.91 11.50 13.43
N PHE A 80 -16.71 12.06 12.25
CA PHE A 80 -15.89 13.26 12.00
C PHE A 80 -16.50 14.10 10.87
N SER A 81 -15.93 15.27 10.59
CA SER A 81 -16.39 16.18 9.53
C SER A 81 -15.22 16.74 8.74
N CYS A 82 -15.50 17.10 7.48
CA CYS A 82 -14.56 17.74 6.57
C CYS A 82 -14.95 19.20 6.30
N THR A 83 -14.02 20.02 5.83
CA THR A 83 -14.24 21.45 5.53
C THR A 83 -15.21 21.66 4.38
N VAL A 84 -15.21 20.78 3.38
CA VAL A 84 -16.12 20.85 2.23
C VAL A 84 -17.25 19.81 2.36
N PRO A 85 -18.53 20.20 2.39
CA PRO A 85 -19.65 19.27 2.44
C PRO A 85 -19.76 18.39 1.18
N VAL A 86 -20.27 17.17 1.36
CA VAL A 86 -20.62 16.29 0.23
C VAL A 86 -21.62 16.98 -0.70
N GLY A 87 -21.32 17.03 -1.99
CA GLY A 87 -22.10 17.72 -3.01
C GLY A 87 -21.73 19.20 -3.22
N GLN A 88 -20.75 19.72 -2.49
CA GLN A 88 -20.19 21.06 -2.66
C GLN A 88 -18.71 21.02 -3.10
N GLU A 89 -18.26 19.90 -3.65
CA GLU A 89 -16.90 19.76 -4.17
C GLU A 89 -16.67 20.71 -5.34
N THR A 90 -15.46 21.26 -5.43
CA THR A 90 -15.04 22.11 -6.55
C THR A 90 -14.14 21.34 -7.50
N ALA A 91 -13.80 21.94 -8.65
CA ALA A 91 -12.84 21.32 -9.56
C ALA A 91 -11.48 21.08 -8.87
N GLU A 92 -11.08 22.00 -7.98
CA GLU A 92 -9.86 21.94 -7.20
C GLU A 92 -9.88 20.81 -6.17
N THR A 93 -11.00 20.58 -5.47
CA THR A 93 -11.09 19.49 -4.48
C THR A 93 -11.33 18.13 -5.13
N VAL A 94 -11.92 18.09 -6.33
CA VAL A 94 -12.09 16.86 -7.13
C VAL A 94 -10.80 16.44 -7.82
N ALA A 95 -9.95 17.38 -8.23
CA ALA A 95 -8.70 17.07 -8.95
C ALA A 95 -7.77 16.07 -8.24
N PRO A 96 -7.50 16.15 -6.92
CA PRO A 96 -6.62 15.22 -6.21
C PRO A 96 -7.27 13.88 -5.84
N MET A 97 -8.59 13.74 -6.04
CA MET A 97 -9.33 12.51 -5.70
C MET A 97 -8.77 11.30 -6.44
N LYS A 98 -8.79 10.16 -5.75
CA LYS A 98 -8.31 8.89 -6.31
C LYS A 98 -9.26 8.35 -7.36
N THR A 99 -8.68 7.70 -8.36
CA THR A 99 -9.37 7.39 -9.61
C THR A 99 -9.55 5.89 -9.81
N ALA A 100 -10.62 5.52 -10.50
CA ALA A 100 -10.88 4.13 -10.88
C ALA A 100 -11.55 4.03 -12.26
N VAL A 101 -11.34 2.89 -12.91
CA VAL A 101 -12.04 2.45 -14.11
C VAL A 101 -13.10 1.42 -13.74
N ILE A 102 -14.27 1.52 -14.36
CA ILE A 102 -15.33 0.51 -14.25
C ILE A 102 -15.09 -0.55 -15.33
N GLY A 103 -14.73 -1.76 -14.92
CA GLY A 103 -14.47 -2.89 -15.81
C GLY A 103 -15.66 -3.86 -15.97
N PRO A 104 -15.45 -4.98 -16.69
CA PRO A 104 -16.47 -5.96 -16.98
C PRO A 104 -17.17 -6.48 -15.72
N GLY A 105 -18.50 -6.56 -15.77
CA GLY A 105 -19.33 -6.94 -14.62
C GLY A 105 -19.48 -5.86 -13.55
N GLY A 106 -19.05 -4.62 -13.82
CA GLY A 106 -19.13 -3.48 -12.89
C GLY A 106 -18.01 -3.47 -11.82
N LYS A 107 -16.96 -4.27 -12.01
CA LYS A 107 -15.79 -4.31 -11.12
C LYS A 107 -15.01 -3.01 -11.18
N LEU A 108 -14.47 -2.57 -10.04
CA LEU A 108 -13.75 -1.31 -9.93
C LEU A 108 -12.25 -1.57 -9.92
N TYR A 109 -11.53 -0.97 -10.87
CA TYR A 109 -10.08 -1.10 -11.01
C TYR A 109 -9.42 0.24 -10.71
N LEU A 110 -8.65 0.33 -9.63
CA LEU A 110 -7.99 1.57 -9.24
C LEU A 110 -6.98 2.01 -10.28
N THR A 111 -7.00 3.27 -10.70
CA THR A 111 -5.94 3.86 -11.54
C THR A 111 -5.00 4.75 -10.74
N ASP A 112 -5.46 5.32 -9.62
CA ASP A 112 -4.64 6.01 -8.61
C ASP A 112 -5.05 5.57 -7.21
N GLY A 113 -4.16 5.77 -6.24
CA GLY A 113 -4.48 5.69 -4.82
C GLY A 113 -4.09 4.40 -4.13
N HIS A 114 -3.35 3.48 -4.77
CA HIS A 114 -2.97 2.20 -4.16
C HIS A 114 -2.22 2.39 -2.83
N HIS A 115 -1.28 3.34 -2.74
CA HIS A 115 -0.61 3.69 -1.48
C HIS A 115 -1.56 4.30 -0.45
N THR A 116 -2.35 5.30 -0.84
CA THR A 116 -3.26 6.02 0.06
C THR A 116 -4.33 5.10 0.64
N LEU A 117 -5.05 4.37 -0.23
CA LEU A 117 -6.13 3.48 0.17
C LEU A 117 -5.63 2.24 0.90
N THR A 118 -4.42 1.75 0.58
CA THR A 118 -3.76 0.73 1.41
C THR A 118 -3.41 1.32 2.78
N SER A 119 -2.92 2.55 2.88
CA SER A 119 -2.62 3.18 4.18
C SER A 119 -3.87 3.34 5.05
N PHE A 120 -5.04 3.62 4.46
CA PHE A 120 -6.31 3.61 5.20
C PHE A 120 -6.71 2.20 5.65
N LEU A 121 -6.57 1.21 4.77
CA LEU A 121 -6.91 -0.18 5.10
C LEU A 121 -6.01 -0.78 6.19
N GLU A 122 -4.72 -0.43 6.19
CA GLU A 122 -3.72 -0.87 7.17
C GLU A 122 -3.68 -0.01 8.43
N GLY A 123 -4.37 1.14 8.43
CA GLY A 123 -4.40 2.10 9.52
C GLY A 123 -5.16 1.62 10.75
N PRO A 124 -5.12 2.38 11.86
CA PRO A 124 -5.74 1.98 13.14
C PRO A 124 -7.23 1.61 13.04
N ASP A 125 -7.97 2.33 12.20
CA ASP A 125 -9.41 2.16 11.99
C ASP A 125 -9.73 1.47 10.64
N GLY A 126 -8.73 0.82 10.05
CA GLY A 126 -8.78 0.23 8.72
C GLY A 126 -9.78 -0.91 8.61
N SER A 127 -10.58 -0.90 7.54
CA SER A 127 -11.62 -1.89 7.29
C SER A 127 -11.89 -2.04 5.80
N PRO A 128 -12.09 -3.26 5.28
CA PRO A 128 -12.54 -3.44 3.90
C PRO A 128 -13.96 -2.88 3.67
N ARG A 129 -14.71 -2.57 4.74
CA ARG A 129 -16.03 -1.92 4.66
C ARG A 129 -15.96 -0.40 4.72
N MET A 130 -14.77 0.18 4.90
CA MET A 130 -14.59 1.63 4.94
C MET A 130 -15.05 2.23 3.61
N HIS A 131 -15.94 3.22 3.69
CA HIS A 131 -16.43 3.96 2.54
C HIS A 131 -15.46 5.07 2.15
N ILE A 132 -15.33 5.28 0.84
CA ILE A 132 -14.61 6.40 0.23
C ILE A 132 -15.23 6.69 -1.13
N ARG A 133 -15.16 7.94 -1.59
CA ARG A 133 -15.57 8.30 -2.95
C ARG A 133 -14.36 8.37 -3.87
N LEU A 134 -14.53 7.83 -5.06
CA LEU A 134 -13.52 7.86 -6.12
C LEU A 134 -14.09 8.53 -7.37
N ARG A 135 -13.21 9.13 -8.17
CA ARG A 135 -13.56 9.69 -9.47
C ARG A 135 -13.42 8.62 -10.56
N VAL A 136 -14.48 8.42 -11.35
CA VAL A 136 -14.44 7.53 -12.50
C VAL A 136 -13.63 8.17 -13.62
N THR A 137 -12.59 7.49 -14.10
CA THR A 137 -11.84 7.93 -15.29
C THR A 137 -12.45 7.39 -16.56
N ASP A 138 -12.85 6.12 -16.56
CA ASP A 138 -13.43 5.46 -17.72
C ASP A 138 -14.45 4.38 -17.31
N ASN A 139 -15.40 4.11 -18.21
CA ASN A 139 -16.32 2.99 -18.10
C ASN A 139 -16.13 2.02 -19.28
N PHE A 140 -15.49 0.90 -18.99
CA PHE A 140 -15.21 -0.21 -19.89
C PHE A 140 -16.04 -1.45 -19.56
N SER A 141 -17.16 -1.29 -18.85
CA SER A 141 -17.99 -2.40 -18.37
C SER A 141 -18.63 -3.24 -19.47
N ALA A 142 -18.79 -2.69 -20.67
CA ALA A 142 -19.32 -3.38 -21.84
C ALA A 142 -18.29 -4.25 -22.57
N LEU A 143 -16.99 -4.14 -22.25
CA LEU A 143 -15.95 -4.94 -22.87
C LEU A 143 -15.96 -6.38 -22.36
N SER A 144 -15.47 -7.32 -23.18
CA SER A 144 -15.09 -8.65 -22.68
C SER A 144 -13.86 -8.53 -21.77
N PRO A 145 -13.60 -9.49 -20.86
CA PRO A 145 -12.41 -9.46 -20.01
C PRO A 145 -11.09 -9.32 -20.79
N ALA A 146 -10.96 -9.98 -21.95
CA ALA A 146 -9.77 -9.87 -22.78
C ALA A 146 -9.62 -8.46 -23.41
N ALA A 147 -10.70 -7.92 -23.98
CA ALA A 147 -10.70 -6.58 -24.56
C ALA A 147 -10.47 -5.49 -23.51
N PHE A 148 -11.00 -5.68 -22.29
CA PHE A 148 -10.76 -4.80 -21.16
C PHE A 148 -9.27 -4.70 -20.81
N TRP A 149 -8.59 -5.83 -20.61
CA TRP A 149 -7.17 -5.81 -20.26
C TRP A 149 -6.28 -5.29 -21.41
N GLN A 150 -6.64 -5.58 -22.66
CA GLN A 150 -5.99 -4.96 -23.81
C GLN A 150 -6.14 -3.44 -23.79
N ARG A 151 -7.35 -2.92 -23.49
CA ARG A 151 -7.60 -1.48 -23.40
C ARG A 151 -6.86 -0.82 -22.25
N MET A 152 -6.95 -1.38 -21.04
CA MET A 152 -6.23 -0.89 -19.86
C MET A 152 -4.72 -0.80 -20.10
N THR A 153 -4.14 -1.80 -20.76
CA THR A 153 -2.71 -1.85 -21.09
C THR A 153 -2.34 -0.82 -22.16
N ALA A 154 -3.11 -0.75 -23.24
CA ALA A 154 -2.87 0.19 -24.34
C ALA A 154 -2.95 1.65 -23.88
N GLU A 155 -3.86 1.95 -22.95
CA GLU A 155 -4.03 3.29 -22.37
C GLU A 155 -3.15 3.55 -21.13
N LYS A 156 -2.22 2.64 -20.80
CA LYS A 156 -1.29 2.81 -19.68
C LYS A 156 -1.99 3.06 -18.34
N LYS A 157 -3.11 2.36 -18.09
CA LYS A 157 -3.90 2.39 -16.84
C LYS A 157 -3.56 1.25 -15.87
N VAL A 158 -2.50 0.51 -16.17
CA VAL A 158 -1.97 -0.59 -15.38
C VAL A 158 -0.45 -0.50 -15.32
N TRP A 159 0.12 -0.86 -14.18
CA TRP A 159 1.56 -1.07 -14.03
C TRP A 159 1.85 -2.57 -13.99
N LEU A 160 2.32 -3.08 -15.13
CA LEU A 160 2.58 -4.51 -15.36
C LEU A 160 4.06 -4.84 -15.26
N ARG A 161 4.71 -4.34 -14.20
CA ARG A 161 6.10 -4.68 -13.85
C ARG A 161 6.19 -5.01 -12.36
N ASP A 162 7.02 -5.99 -12.04
CA ASP A 162 7.24 -6.46 -10.68
C ASP A 162 8.24 -5.58 -9.89
N GLU A 163 8.56 -5.99 -8.67
CA GLU A 163 9.46 -5.28 -7.75
C GLU A 163 10.92 -5.18 -8.23
N ASN A 164 11.26 -5.98 -9.26
CA ASN A 164 12.55 -6.00 -9.93
C ASN A 164 12.47 -5.34 -11.32
N ASN A 165 11.38 -4.63 -11.62
CA ASN A 165 11.08 -4.02 -12.92
C ASN A 165 10.98 -5.03 -14.07
N ARG A 166 10.62 -6.29 -13.79
CA ARG A 166 10.41 -7.32 -14.82
C ARG A 166 8.94 -7.34 -15.27
N PRO A 167 8.65 -7.68 -16.54
CA PRO A 167 7.27 -7.76 -17.02
C PRO A 167 6.40 -8.72 -16.20
N LEU A 168 5.16 -8.33 -15.95
CA LEU A 168 4.17 -9.05 -15.16
C LEU A 168 2.87 -9.21 -15.95
N GLY A 169 2.24 -10.39 -15.89
CA GLY A 169 0.95 -10.62 -16.51
C GLY A 169 -0.21 -10.14 -15.64
N VAL A 170 -1.34 -9.75 -16.24
CA VAL A 170 -2.52 -9.20 -15.52
C VAL A 170 -3.09 -10.18 -14.49
N GLU A 171 -2.89 -11.48 -14.69
CA GLU A 171 -3.28 -12.56 -13.76
C GLU A 171 -2.49 -12.56 -12.45
N GLN A 172 -1.36 -11.85 -12.40
CA GLN A 172 -0.52 -11.70 -11.22
C GLN A 172 -0.80 -10.40 -10.46
N LEU A 173 -1.74 -9.57 -10.94
CA LEU A 173 -2.21 -8.42 -10.18
C LEU A 173 -2.96 -8.88 -8.92
N PRO A 174 -2.83 -8.15 -7.80
CA PRO A 174 -3.59 -8.43 -6.60
C PRO A 174 -5.10 -8.35 -6.87
N ASP A 175 -5.88 -9.21 -6.23
CA ASP A 175 -7.34 -9.21 -6.36
C ASP A 175 -8.04 -8.24 -5.40
N ARG A 176 -7.30 -7.66 -4.45
CA ARG A 176 -7.77 -6.73 -3.41
C ARG A 176 -6.63 -5.86 -2.88
N LEU A 177 -6.98 -4.77 -2.19
CA LEU A 177 -6.03 -3.92 -1.46
C LEU A 177 -5.46 -4.60 -0.21
N GLY A 178 -4.37 -4.04 0.31
CA GLY A 178 -3.72 -4.46 1.55
C GLY A 178 -2.26 -4.80 1.32
N ILE A 179 -1.37 -4.31 2.17
CA ILE A 179 0.09 -4.40 2.01
C ILE A 179 0.57 -5.85 1.81
N THR A 180 -0.12 -6.81 2.42
CA THR A 180 0.13 -8.26 2.29
C THR A 180 0.00 -8.78 0.85
N HIS A 181 -0.83 -8.13 0.04
CA HIS A 181 -1.14 -8.56 -1.31
C HIS A 181 -0.25 -7.90 -2.36
N PHE A 182 0.51 -6.86 -1.97
CA PHE A 182 1.49 -6.20 -2.83
C PHE A 182 2.90 -6.71 -2.55
N ARG A 183 3.81 -6.43 -3.48
CA ARG A 183 5.25 -6.62 -3.30
C ARG A 183 5.91 -5.28 -3.01
N ASP A 184 6.94 -5.28 -2.18
CA ASP A 184 7.70 -4.06 -1.88
C ASP A 184 8.68 -3.75 -3.02
N ASP A 185 8.55 -2.57 -3.61
CA ASP A 185 9.55 -1.99 -4.50
C ASP A 185 10.35 -0.90 -3.76
N PRO A 186 11.60 -1.18 -3.34
CA PRO A 186 12.40 -0.21 -2.59
C PRO A 186 12.73 1.05 -3.40
N TYR A 187 12.74 0.97 -4.74
CA TYR A 187 12.93 2.16 -5.58
C TYR A 187 11.69 3.03 -5.62
N ARG A 188 10.49 2.44 -5.55
CA ARG A 188 9.25 3.22 -5.42
C ARG A 188 9.18 3.95 -4.08
N SER A 189 9.70 3.35 -3.00
CA SER A 189 9.89 4.02 -1.70
C SER A 189 10.93 5.14 -1.79
N LEU A 190 12.07 4.89 -2.43
CA LEU A 190 13.12 5.90 -2.64
C LEU A 190 12.59 7.13 -3.36
N VAL A 191 11.85 6.94 -4.47
CA VAL A 191 11.27 8.06 -5.23
C VAL A 191 10.30 8.89 -4.39
N TYR A 192 9.49 8.24 -3.54
CA TYR A 192 8.61 8.97 -2.62
C TYR A 192 9.39 9.92 -1.70
N PHE A 193 10.58 9.51 -1.25
CA PHE A 193 11.43 10.34 -0.41
C PHE A 193 12.21 11.40 -1.20
N THR A 194 12.39 11.26 -2.52
CA THR A 194 13.02 12.30 -3.37
C THR A 194 12.06 13.38 -3.88
N ARG A 195 10.75 13.25 -3.65
CA ARG A 195 9.74 14.24 -4.05
C ARG A 195 10.03 15.61 -3.44
N ASP A 196 9.91 16.65 -4.26
CA ASP A 196 10.23 18.06 -3.99
C ASP A 196 11.73 18.30 -3.64
N ILE A 197 12.59 17.33 -3.97
CA ILE A 197 14.06 17.38 -3.79
C ILE A 197 14.79 17.10 -5.11
N GLY A 198 14.35 16.09 -5.87
CA GLY A 198 14.90 15.72 -7.18
C GLY A 198 13.90 15.87 -8.34
N TYR A 199 12.61 15.90 -8.04
CA TYR A 199 11.53 16.11 -8.99
C TYR A 199 10.30 16.68 -8.27
N GLU A 200 9.40 17.31 -9.01
CA GLU A 200 8.05 17.70 -8.58
C GLU A 200 7.03 16.98 -9.47
N VAL A 201 5.83 16.72 -8.96
CA VAL A 201 4.78 16.09 -9.77
C VAL A 201 4.18 17.15 -10.70
N PRO A 202 4.36 17.05 -12.04
CA PRO A 202 3.81 18.02 -12.96
C PRO A 202 2.28 17.88 -13.07
N ASP A 203 1.62 18.97 -13.50
CA ASP A 203 0.19 18.93 -13.81
C ASP A 203 -0.11 17.87 -14.88
N GLY A 204 -1.16 17.07 -14.64
CA GLY A 204 -1.54 15.99 -15.55
C GLY A 204 -0.52 14.85 -15.63
N ALA A 205 0.34 14.70 -14.62
CA ALA A 205 1.24 13.55 -14.50
C ALA A 205 0.49 12.22 -14.70
N THR A 206 1.18 11.25 -15.31
CA THR A 206 0.68 9.88 -15.36
C THR A 206 0.65 9.29 -13.95
N GLU A 207 -0.35 8.45 -13.65
CA GLU A 207 -0.50 7.77 -12.36
C GLU A 207 0.71 6.90 -11.96
N PHE A 208 1.60 6.59 -12.90
CA PHE A 208 2.81 5.77 -12.69
C PHE A 208 4.13 6.56 -12.82
N LEU A 209 4.10 7.88 -12.70
CA LEU A 209 5.30 8.73 -12.80
C LEU A 209 6.41 8.28 -11.85
N GLU A 210 6.08 8.02 -10.58
CA GLU A 210 7.08 7.59 -9.60
C GLU A 210 7.68 6.21 -9.90
N PHE A 211 6.91 5.32 -10.53
CA PHE A 211 7.41 4.02 -10.97
C PHE A 211 8.37 4.13 -12.17
N SER A 212 8.14 5.13 -13.04
CA SER A 212 9.06 5.45 -14.14
C SER A 212 10.42 5.90 -13.59
N TRP A 213 10.41 6.82 -12.61
CA TRP A 213 11.64 7.22 -11.92
C TRP A 213 12.29 6.07 -11.13
N GLY A 214 11.49 5.21 -10.49
CA GLY A 214 12.00 4.04 -9.78
C GLY A 214 12.69 3.05 -10.71
N SER A 215 12.15 2.86 -11.92
CA SER A 215 12.76 2.05 -12.97
C SER A 215 14.11 2.59 -13.41
N TRP A 216 14.23 3.91 -13.60
CA TRP A 216 15.48 4.56 -13.96
C TRP A 216 16.51 4.51 -12.82
N LEU A 217 16.11 4.87 -11.59
CA LEU A 217 17.02 4.86 -10.42
C LEU A 217 17.61 3.49 -10.14
N ARG A 218 16.94 2.40 -10.54
CA ARG A 218 17.45 1.03 -10.43
C ARG A 218 18.72 0.77 -11.25
N GLY A 219 18.90 1.50 -12.35
CA GLY A 219 20.13 1.46 -13.15
C GLY A 219 21.26 2.33 -12.57
N GLU A 220 20.92 3.28 -11.69
CA GLU A 220 21.83 4.34 -11.23
C GLU A 220 22.33 4.15 -9.80
N HIS A 221 21.49 3.58 -8.93
CA HIS A 221 21.79 3.37 -7.51
C HIS A 221 21.42 1.95 -7.11
N ASP A 222 22.29 1.27 -6.35
CA ASP A 222 21.98 -0.03 -5.76
C ASP A 222 21.38 0.17 -4.36
N THR A 223 20.07 -0.04 -4.21
CA THR A 223 19.41 0.06 -2.90
C THR A 223 19.92 -0.98 -1.90
N ALA A 224 20.42 -2.13 -2.36
CA ALA A 224 20.95 -3.18 -1.49
C ALA A 224 22.32 -2.82 -0.88
N ALA A 225 22.99 -1.81 -1.43
CA ALA A 225 24.25 -1.27 -0.89
C ALA A 225 24.04 -0.36 0.34
N TYR A 226 22.79 -0.08 0.73
CA TYR A 226 22.44 0.82 1.82
C TYR A 226 21.62 0.11 2.90
N ASP A 227 21.83 0.51 4.15
CA ASP A 227 20.95 0.10 5.25
C ASP A 227 19.67 0.96 5.24
N LEU A 228 18.60 0.43 4.62
CA LEU A 228 17.28 1.08 4.55
C LEU A 228 16.46 0.93 5.84
N THR A 229 17.09 0.53 6.94
CA THR A 229 16.51 0.52 8.30
C THR A 229 17.10 1.60 9.20
N ALA A 230 18.18 2.27 8.75
CA ALA A 230 18.85 3.32 9.49
C ALA A 230 18.66 4.69 8.81
N PRO A 231 18.37 5.77 9.57
CA PRO A 231 18.04 7.08 9.01
C PRO A 231 19.20 7.71 8.22
N GLY A 232 20.43 7.60 8.70
CA GLY A 232 21.61 8.18 8.04
C GLY A 232 21.87 7.59 6.65
N PRO A 233 22.14 6.27 6.55
CA PRO A 233 22.37 5.60 5.26
C PRO A 233 21.21 5.77 4.27
N TYR A 234 19.96 5.72 4.73
CA TYR A 234 18.82 5.92 3.84
C TYR A 234 18.73 7.37 3.35
N LEU A 235 18.91 8.37 4.24
CA LEU A 235 18.93 9.77 3.83
C LEU A 235 20.07 10.09 2.85
N ASP A 236 21.23 9.44 3.01
CA ASP A 236 22.35 9.54 2.07
C ASP A 236 22.01 8.97 0.69
N LEU A 237 21.27 7.86 0.62
CA LEU A 237 20.75 7.33 -0.64
C LEU A 237 19.74 8.30 -1.28
N VAL A 238 18.79 8.83 -0.51
CA VAL A 238 17.82 9.82 -1.00
C VAL A 238 18.53 11.05 -1.57
N LYS A 239 19.58 11.53 -0.90
CA LYS A 239 20.41 12.65 -1.37
C LYS A 239 21.06 12.34 -2.72
N ARG A 240 21.70 11.18 -2.86
CA ARG A 240 22.40 10.79 -4.10
C ARG A 240 21.42 10.57 -5.25
N ALA A 241 20.31 9.88 -4.99
CA ALA A 241 19.25 9.63 -5.96
C ALA A 241 18.64 10.96 -6.45
N SER A 242 18.19 11.82 -5.55
CA SER A 242 17.60 13.12 -5.91
C SER A 242 18.56 14.03 -6.66
N LYS A 243 19.86 14.03 -6.32
CA LYS A 243 20.88 14.76 -7.09
C LYS A 243 21.05 14.20 -8.50
N SER A 244 21.00 12.88 -8.67
CA SER A 244 21.09 12.23 -9.98
C SER A 244 19.88 12.58 -10.85
N MET A 245 18.68 12.57 -10.27
CA MET A 245 17.45 13.00 -10.94
C MET A 245 17.55 14.46 -11.39
N ALA A 246 17.93 15.39 -10.49
CA ALA A 246 18.07 16.80 -10.82
C ALA A 246 19.21 17.08 -11.81
N ALA A 247 20.25 16.25 -11.87
CA ALA A 247 21.36 16.41 -12.83
C ALA A 247 21.05 15.84 -14.21
N LEU A 248 20.00 15.02 -14.36
CA LEU A 248 19.64 14.40 -15.63
C LEU A 248 19.21 15.46 -16.65
N ALA A 249 19.66 15.32 -17.90
CA ALA A 249 19.30 16.25 -18.97
C ALA A 249 17.78 16.23 -19.20
N PRO A 250 17.12 17.40 -19.42
CA PRO A 250 15.66 17.49 -19.57
C PRO A 250 15.07 16.58 -20.65
N ASP A 251 15.81 16.32 -21.73
CA ASP A 251 15.44 15.51 -22.88
C ASP A 251 15.86 14.03 -22.77
N ALA A 252 16.62 13.66 -21.74
CA ALA A 252 16.99 12.27 -21.51
C ALA A 252 15.73 11.43 -21.22
N VAL A 253 15.63 10.29 -21.90
CA VAL A 253 14.54 9.33 -21.70
C VAL A 253 14.74 8.59 -20.39
N VAL A 254 13.71 8.60 -19.53
CA VAL A 254 13.70 7.95 -18.22
C VAL A 254 13.06 6.56 -18.32
N ASP A 255 11.85 6.48 -18.89
CA ASP A 255 11.11 5.21 -19.06
C ASP A 255 10.02 5.37 -20.12
N ASP A 256 9.72 4.30 -20.87
CA ASP A 256 8.62 4.25 -21.86
C ASP A 256 8.54 5.46 -22.81
N GLY A 257 9.70 6.01 -23.19
CA GLY A 257 9.81 7.19 -24.07
C GLY A 257 9.50 8.54 -23.40
N LYS A 258 9.22 8.56 -22.09
CA LYS A 258 9.04 9.80 -21.31
C LYS A 258 10.39 10.40 -20.95
N THR A 259 10.53 11.71 -21.12
CA THR A 259 11.75 12.42 -20.77
C THR A 259 11.77 12.87 -19.30
N ALA A 260 12.95 13.20 -18.79
CA ALA A 260 13.12 13.74 -17.44
C ALA A 260 12.23 14.98 -17.19
N ALA A 261 12.15 15.90 -18.16
CA ALA A 261 11.28 17.06 -18.08
C ALA A 261 9.79 16.69 -17.99
N GLN A 262 9.34 15.71 -18.78
CA GLN A 262 7.96 15.23 -18.74
C GLN A 262 7.59 14.54 -17.42
N LEU A 263 8.58 14.02 -16.71
CA LEU A 263 8.42 13.42 -15.39
C LEU A 263 8.79 14.37 -14.24
N GLY A 264 8.86 15.68 -14.52
CA GLY A 264 8.96 16.73 -13.50
C GLY A 264 10.33 16.86 -12.83
N ARG A 265 11.42 16.43 -13.49
CA ARG A 265 12.79 16.74 -13.05
C ARG A 265 12.92 18.24 -12.77
N ILE A 266 13.43 18.61 -11.58
CA ILE A 266 13.68 20.01 -11.23
C ILE A 266 15.04 20.49 -11.73
N ASP A 267 15.15 21.79 -12.00
CA ASP A 267 16.40 22.41 -12.49
C ASP A 267 17.48 22.53 -11.41
N GLU A 268 17.09 22.95 -10.21
CA GLU A 268 17.98 23.11 -9.06
C GLU A 268 17.63 22.08 -7.99
N TRP A 269 18.57 21.20 -7.65
CA TRP A 269 18.41 20.24 -6.57
C TRP A 269 17.90 20.92 -5.29
N ASN A 270 16.88 20.34 -4.65
CA ASN A 270 16.24 20.87 -3.44
C ASN A 270 15.70 22.31 -3.60
N GLY A 271 15.26 22.68 -4.81
CA GLY A 271 14.75 24.03 -5.13
C GLY A 271 15.78 25.13 -4.87
N GLY A 272 17.07 24.82 -5.11
CA GLY A 272 18.19 25.73 -4.85
C GLY A 272 18.52 25.92 -3.37
N LYS A 273 17.83 25.24 -2.44
CA LYS A 273 18.09 25.35 -1.01
C LYS A 273 19.31 24.52 -0.62
N LYS A 274 20.06 25.04 0.35
CA LYS A 274 21.16 24.30 0.99
C LYS A 274 20.65 23.01 1.61
N GLU A 275 21.53 22.02 1.74
CA GLU A 275 21.23 20.72 2.37
C GLU A 275 20.67 20.84 3.79
N THR A 276 21.09 21.87 4.54
CA THR A 276 20.60 22.16 5.89
C THR A 276 19.25 22.91 5.89
N GLY A 277 18.61 23.08 4.73
CA GLY A 277 17.29 23.68 4.58
C GLY A 277 16.47 23.01 3.47
N GLY A 278 15.34 23.62 3.12
CA GLY A 278 14.44 23.08 2.09
C GLY A 278 13.79 21.76 2.52
N GLU A 279 13.30 21.01 1.54
CA GLU A 279 12.60 19.75 1.79
C GLU A 279 13.56 18.64 2.25
N PHE A 280 14.79 18.63 1.74
CA PHE A 280 15.80 17.66 2.17
C PHE A 280 16.09 17.74 3.69
N ALA A 281 16.21 18.94 4.25
CA ALA A 281 16.42 19.08 5.70
C ALA A 281 15.19 18.66 6.51
N LYS A 282 13.97 18.93 6.03
CA LYS A 282 12.73 18.49 6.71
C LYS A 282 12.64 16.97 6.72
N LEU A 283 12.98 16.32 5.60
CA LEU A 283 12.99 14.86 5.47
C LEU A 283 13.91 14.20 6.51
N GLY A 284 15.08 14.79 6.76
CA GLY A 284 16.10 14.25 7.67
C GLY A 284 15.85 14.49 9.15
N LYS A 285 14.76 15.17 9.54
CA LYS A 285 14.46 15.43 10.95
C LYS A 285 14.21 14.13 11.73
N PRO A 286 14.85 13.95 12.90
CA PRO A 286 14.72 12.73 13.69
C PRO A 286 13.33 12.62 14.33
N LEU A 287 12.98 11.43 14.81
CA LEU A 287 11.72 11.15 15.48
C LEU A 287 11.51 11.99 16.76
N SER A 288 12.58 12.51 17.36
CA SER A 288 12.53 13.39 18.54
C SER A 288 12.25 14.86 18.22
N ASP A 289 12.24 15.27 16.94
CA ASP A 289 11.84 16.62 16.54
C ASP A 289 10.33 16.82 16.81
N PRO A 290 9.84 18.04 17.10
CA PRO A 290 8.41 18.28 17.21
C PRO A 290 7.64 18.05 15.90
N LYS A 291 8.32 18.12 14.74
CA LYS A 291 7.76 17.83 13.42
C LYS A 291 8.72 16.90 12.65
N PRO A 292 8.77 15.60 12.98
CA PRO A 292 9.71 14.67 12.36
C PRO A 292 9.53 14.53 10.86
N GLY A 293 10.62 14.16 10.19
CA GLY A 293 10.60 13.92 8.76
C GLY A 293 9.83 12.64 8.43
N LYS A 294 9.27 12.58 7.22
CA LYS A 294 8.56 11.39 6.72
C LYS A 294 9.41 10.11 6.79
N LEU A 295 10.74 10.23 6.64
CA LEU A 295 11.67 9.11 6.76
C LEU A 295 11.76 8.57 8.19
N ALA A 296 11.80 9.43 9.20
CA ALA A 296 11.89 9.00 10.60
C ALA A 296 10.63 8.25 11.04
N GLU A 297 9.45 8.75 10.67
CA GLU A 297 8.15 8.11 10.90
C GLU A 297 8.06 6.73 10.20
N ALA A 298 8.50 6.65 8.93
CA ALA A 298 8.53 5.38 8.20
C ALA A 298 9.43 4.34 8.89
N LEU A 299 10.61 4.74 9.31
CA LEU A 299 11.57 3.85 9.98
C LEU A 299 11.10 3.41 11.36
N ASP A 300 10.45 4.28 12.12
CA ASP A 300 9.83 3.93 13.40
C ASP A 300 8.75 2.85 13.24
N TYR A 301 7.87 3.00 12.23
CA TYR A 301 6.89 1.96 11.92
C TYR A 301 7.56 0.68 11.41
N LYS A 302 8.52 0.79 10.48
CA LYS A 302 9.26 -0.33 9.92
C LYS A 302 9.97 -1.16 10.98
N ALA A 303 10.52 -0.53 12.03
CA ALA A 303 11.16 -1.22 13.14
C ALA A 303 10.22 -2.16 13.93
N ARG A 304 8.90 -1.94 13.84
CA ARG A 304 7.87 -2.82 14.42
C ARG A 304 7.42 -3.93 13.47
N VAL A 305 7.78 -3.87 12.19
CA VAL A 305 7.48 -4.91 11.20
C VAL A 305 8.48 -6.05 11.40
N LEU A 306 7.96 -7.18 11.87
CA LEU A 306 8.81 -8.30 12.23
C LEU A 306 8.97 -9.27 11.04
N PRO A 307 10.18 -9.78 10.77
CA PRO A 307 10.40 -10.70 9.66
C PRO A 307 9.59 -11.99 9.84
N LEU A 308 9.15 -12.54 8.70
CA LEU A 308 8.51 -13.84 8.63
C LEU A 308 9.58 -14.96 8.58
N PRO A 309 9.31 -16.14 9.18
CA PRO A 309 10.17 -17.31 8.99
C PRO A 309 10.30 -17.67 7.50
N ALA A 310 11.50 -18.01 7.06
CA ALA A 310 11.74 -18.45 5.69
C ALA A 310 11.01 -19.78 5.41
N CYS A 311 10.29 -19.83 4.30
CA CYS A 311 9.52 -21.00 3.88
C CYS A 311 10.46 -22.15 3.47
N THR A 312 10.25 -23.35 4.03
CA THR A 312 10.87 -24.58 3.50
C THR A 312 9.97 -25.25 2.47
N THR A 313 8.66 -25.03 2.57
CA THR A 313 7.64 -25.53 1.64
C THR A 313 6.64 -24.41 1.38
N THR A 314 6.36 -24.10 0.11
CA THR A 314 5.35 -23.11 -0.27
C THR A 314 4.20 -23.78 -1.00
N VAL A 315 2.98 -23.48 -0.59
CA VAL A 315 1.73 -23.89 -1.24
C VAL A 315 1.06 -22.63 -1.78
N THR A 316 0.69 -22.67 -3.06
CA THR A 316 -0.04 -21.60 -3.74
C THR A 316 -1.26 -22.18 -4.45
N GLY A 317 -2.22 -21.33 -4.81
CA GLY A 317 -3.41 -21.75 -5.55
C GLY A 317 -4.36 -22.68 -4.78
N PRO A 318 -5.34 -23.30 -5.46
CA PRO A 318 -6.36 -24.12 -4.81
C PRO A 318 -5.83 -25.49 -4.38
N ARG A 319 -6.17 -25.91 -3.15
CA ARG A 319 -5.85 -27.22 -2.60
C ARG A 319 -7.05 -27.77 -1.82
N ASN A 320 -7.41 -29.03 -2.06
CA ASN A 320 -8.49 -29.72 -1.35
C ASN A 320 -7.93 -30.84 -0.46
N GLY A 321 -8.57 -31.09 0.69
CA GLY A 321 -8.21 -32.14 1.63
C GLY A 321 -7.30 -31.67 2.77
N PRO A 322 -7.02 -32.54 3.75
CA PRO A 322 -6.23 -32.18 4.94
C PRO A 322 -4.81 -31.73 4.58
N LEU A 323 -4.29 -30.72 5.27
CA LEU A 323 -2.89 -30.31 5.26
C LEU A 323 -2.27 -30.60 6.63
N VAL A 324 -1.28 -31.50 6.70
CA VAL A 324 -0.57 -31.82 7.93
C VAL A 324 0.88 -31.38 7.78
N VAL A 325 1.30 -30.41 8.60
CA VAL A 325 2.67 -29.88 8.61
C VAL A 325 3.45 -30.60 9.70
N THR A 326 4.42 -31.43 9.31
CA THR A 326 5.17 -32.32 10.23
C THR A 326 6.57 -31.82 10.57
N GLY A 327 7.09 -30.85 9.85
CA GLY A 327 8.40 -30.23 10.10
C GLY A 327 8.63 -29.03 9.18
N GLY A 328 9.70 -28.27 9.46
CA GLY A 328 10.04 -27.06 8.70
C GLY A 328 9.00 -25.95 8.82
N VAL A 329 9.03 -25.03 7.86
CA VAL A 329 8.09 -23.90 7.73
C VAL A 329 7.26 -24.13 6.47
N THR A 330 5.97 -24.42 6.63
CA THR A 330 5.04 -24.43 5.49
C THR A 330 4.39 -23.06 5.36
N CYS A 331 4.50 -22.47 4.18
CA CYS A 331 3.86 -21.21 3.81
C CYS A 331 2.68 -21.46 2.88
N LEU A 332 1.50 -21.00 3.28
CA LEU A 332 0.37 -20.80 2.39
C LEU A 332 0.46 -19.36 1.86
N ASP A 333 0.83 -19.19 0.58
CA ASP A 333 0.90 -17.88 -0.08
C ASP A 333 -0.16 -17.80 -1.18
N ARG A 334 -1.15 -16.92 -0.98
CA ARG A 334 -2.31 -16.76 -1.88
C ARG A 334 -2.90 -18.12 -2.27
N ALA A 335 -2.99 -19.00 -1.28
CA ALA A 335 -3.54 -20.34 -1.43
C ALA A 335 -5.02 -20.36 -1.04
N ALA A 336 -5.77 -21.30 -1.62
CA ALA A 336 -7.14 -21.61 -1.22
C ALA A 336 -7.19 -23.04 -0.69
N GLN A 337 -6.95 -23.20 0.61
CA GLN A 337 -6.89 -24.48 1.31
C GLN A 337 -8.28 -24.87 1.83
N ARG A 338 -8.89 -25.89 1.24
CA ARG A 338 -10.19 -26.45 1.67
C ARG A 338 -9.99 -27.76 2.42
N GLY A 339 -10.29 -27.76 3.71
CA GLY A 339 -10.06 -28.87 4.62
C GLY A 339 -9.12 -28.49 5.77
N PRO A 340 -9.00 -29.35 6.79
CA PRO A 340 -8.32 -29.03 8.04
C PRO A 340 -6.81 -28.81 7.84
N VAL A 341 -6.24 -27.86 8.58
CA VAL A 341 -4.80 -27.61 8.67
C VAL A 341 -4.32 -28.00 10.06
N VAL A 342 -3.35 -28.90 10.15
CA VAL A 342 -2.77 -29.39 11.42
C VAL A 342 -1.26 -29.18 11.42
N VAL A 343 -0.76 -28.39 12.35
CA VAL A 343 0.68 -28.16 12.58
C VAL A 343 1.13 -29.02 13.75
N ARG A 344 2.06 -29.94 13.50
CA ARG A 344 2.60 -30.87 14.50
C ARG A 344 3.76 -30.22 15.30
N PRO A 345 4.12 -30.80 16.46
CA PRO A 345 5.22 -30.30 17.27
C PRO A 345 6.52 -30.12 16.49
N GLY A 346 7.19 -28.99 16.68
CA GLY A 346 8.46 -28.67 16.00
C GLY A 346 8.32 -28.04 14.62
N ALA A 347 7.11 -27.99 14.05
CA ALA A 347 6.84 -27.39 12.75
C ALA A 347 6.28 -25.96 12.87
N ALA A 348 6.31 -25.21 11.77
CA ALA A 348 5.79 -23.85 11.68
C ALA A 348 4.86 -23.66 10.48
N LEU A 349 3.93 -22.72 10.64
CA LEU A 349 2.96 -22.34 9.61
C LEU A 349 2.96 -20.82 9.41
N VAL A 350 3.09 -20.39 8.16
CA VAL A 350 2.88 -19.00 7.73
C VAL A 350 1.72 -19.00 6.73
N VAL A 351 0.73 -18.15 6.95
CA VAL A 351 -0.46 -18.02 6.10
C VAL A 351 -0.57 -16.56 5.67
N THR A 352 -0.34 -16.31 4.39
CA THR A 352 -0.25 -14.96 3.81
C THR A 352 -1.23 -14.85 2.65
N GLY A 353 -2.13 -13.86 2.72
CA GLY A 353 -3.10 -13.57 1.65
C GLY A 353 -3.98 -14.75 1.24
N SER A 354 -4.19 -15.73 2.12
CA SER A 354 -4.76 -17.04 1.77
C SER A 354 -6.16 -17.23 2.35
N THR A 355 -6.91 -18.19 1.80
CA THR A 355 -8.15 -18.69 2.40
C THR A 355 -7.95 -20.10 2.95
N VAL A 356 -8.43 -20.32 4.19
CA VAL A 356 -8.46 -21.63 4.85
C VAL A 356 -9.91 -21.93 5.23
N ASP A 357 -10.55 -22.83 4.47
CA ASP A 357 -11.91 -23.28 4.74
C ASP A 357 -11.86 -24.61 5.51
N GLY A 358 -11.78 -24.51 6.83
CA GLY A 358 -11.61 -25.64 7.75
C GLY A 358 -10.94 -25.23 9.07
N PRO A 359 -10.88 -26.13 10.07
CA PRO A 359 -10.19 -25.84 11.32
C PRO A 359 -8.67 -25.73 11.11
N LEU A 360 -8.05 -24.76 11.77
CA LEU A 360 -6.60 -24.60 11.85
C LEU A 360 -6.16 -24.92 13.27
N GLN A 361 -5.38 -25.99 13.43
CA GLN A 361 -4.89 -26.46 14.72
C GLN A 361 -3.37 -26.54 14.71
N ALA A 362 -2.73 -25.96 15.72
CA ALA A 362 -1.29 -26.04 15.92
C ALA A 362 -0.99 -26.43 17.37
N ASP A 363 -0.13 -27.41 17.57
CA ASP A 363 0.33 -27.82 18.90
C ASP A 363 1.85 -27.87 18.93
N ARG A 364 2.46 -27.15 19.89
CA ARG A 364 3.92 -27.04 20.04
C ARG A 364 4.63 -26.62 18.74
N ALA A 365 3.98 -25.76 17.96
CA ALA A 365 4.55 -25.18 16.77
C ALA A 365 5.72 -24.24 17.13
N THR A 366 6.72 -24.17 16.26
CA THR A 366 7.87 -23.27 16.41
C THR A 366 7.55 -21.86 15.94
N ALA A 367 6.54 -21.68 15.09
CA ALA A 367 5.93 -20.39 14.76
C ALA A 367 4.55 -20.58 14.12
N VAL A 368 3.64 -19.63 14.36
CA VAL A 368 2.37 -19.52 13.63
C VAL A 368 2.16 -18.06 13.24
N HIS A 369 2.05 -17.78 11.94
CA HIS A 369 1.81 -16.44 11.41
C HIS A 369 0.59 -16.45 10.49
N LEU A 370 -0.40 -15.60 10.77
CA LEU A 370 -1.56 -15.37 9.91
C LEU A 370 -1.59 -13.90 9.51
N CYS A 371 -1.63 -13.65 8.20
CA CYS A 371 -1.59 -12.30 7.64
C CYS A 371 -2.45 -12.15 6.39
N GLY A 372 -3.27 -11.10 6.33
CA GLY A 372 -4.17 -10.80 5.20
C GLY A 372 -5.05 -11.98 4.79
N SER A 373 -5.35 -12.89 5.71
CA SER A 373 -5.91 -14.19 5.40
C SER A 373 -7.32 -14.36 5.96
N ARG A 374 -8.12 -15.20 5.30
CA ARG A 374 -9.47 -15.57 5.72
C ARG A 374 -9.48 -17.01 6.23
N VAL A 375 -9.96 -17.22 7.44
CA VAL A 375 -10.16 -18.56 8.02
C VAL A 375 -11.64 -18.78 8.29
N GLY A 376 -12.24 -19.73 7.59
CA GLY A 376 -13.60 -20.24 7.82
C GLY A 376 -13.56 -21.47 8.71
N GLY A 377 -13.48 -21.26 10.02
CA GLY A 377 -13.35 -22.34 11.01
C GLY A 377 -12.63 -21.88 12.28
N PRO A 378 -12.56 -22.75 13.33
CA PRO A 378 -11.84 -22.44 14.55
C PRO A 378 -10.32 -22.39 14.31
N VAL A 379 -9.65 -21.44 14.96
CA VAL A 379 -8.19 -21.34 15.02
C VAL A 379 -7.74 -21.67 16.44
N VAL A 380 -6.97 -22.74 16.61
CA VAL A 380 -6.47 -23.19 17.91
C VAL A 380 -4.96 -23.34 17.83
N VAL A 381 -4.23 -22.53 18.61
CA VAL A 381 -2.79 -22.65 18.80
C VAL A 381 -2.53 -22.97 20.26
N SER A 382 -1.94 -24.13 20.53
CA SER A 382 -1.67 -24.62 21.89
C SER A 382 -0.17 -24.85 22.11
N ARG A 383 0.34 -24.41 23.25
CA ARG A 383 1.70 -24.70 23.74
C ARG A 383 2.80 -24.37 22.74
N SER A 384 2.61 -23.30 21.96
CA SER A 384 3.60 -22.83 20.97
C SER A 384 4.96 -22.62 21.63
N THR A 385 6.03 -23.07 21.00
CA THR A 385 7.41 -22.89 21.50
C THR A 385 8.10 -21.68 20.87
N GLY A 386 7.43 -20.99 19.96
CA GLY A 386 7.87 -19.72 19.39
C GLY A 386 6.71 -18.79 19.08
N PRO A 387 6.93 -17.72 18.27
CA PRO A 387 5.98 -16.64 18.13
C PRO A 387 4.66 -17.09 17.49
N VAL A 388 3.55 -16.59 18.03
CA VAL A 388 2.22 -16.67 17.42
C VAL A 388 1.80 -15.26 17.05
N ARG A 389 1.61 -14.98 15.76
CA ARG A 389 1.16 -13.68 15.25
C ARG A 389 -0.08 -13.87 14.41
N ILE A 390 -1.18 -13.23 14.81
CA ILE A 390 -2.44 -13.19 14.07
C ILE A 390 -2.68 -11.71 13.76
N GLY A 391 -2.04 -11.20 12.71
CA GLY A 391 -1.96 -9.76 12.41
C GLY A 391 -0.72 -9.07 13.01
N GLY A 392 -0.70 -7.73 12.95
CA GLY A 392 0.36 -6.87 13.49
C GLY A 392 0.88 -5.84 12.47
N PRO A 393 1.90 -5.04 12.81
CA PRO A 393 2.51 -4.10 11.88
C PRO A 393 3.03 -4.76 10.61
N GLY A 394 2.79 -4.13 9.46
CA GLY A 394 3.14 -4.67 8.14
C GLY A 394 2.28 -5.86 7.72
N CYS A 395 1.11 -6.03 8.35
CA CYS A 395 0.24 -7.15 8.09
C CYS A 395 -1.23 -6.74 7.98
N THR A 396 -1.78 -6.91 6.78
CA THR A 396 -3.21 -6.72 6.49
C THR A 396 -4.07 -7.54 7.43
N ALA A 397 -5.17 -6.95 7.91
CA ALA A 397 -6.06 -7.58 8.86
C ALA A 397 -6.59 -8.95 8.37
N ASN A 398 -6.64 -9.92 9.27
CA ASN A 398 -7.23 -11.23 9.01
C ASN A 398 -8.76 -11.19 9.20
N THR A 399 -9.47 -12.10 8.53
CA THR A 399 -10.89 -12.39 8.81
C THR A 399 -11.01 -13.82 9.34
N VAL A 400 -11.38 -13.99 10.61
CA VAL A 400 -11.64 -15.32 11.19
C VAL A 400 -13.12 -15.48 11.49
N GLN A 401 -13.74 -16.48 10.87
CA GLN A 401 -15.12 -16.89 11.11
C GLN A 401 -15.13 -18.16 11.97
N GLY A 402 -15.00 -17.97 13.28
CA GLY A 402 -14.89 -19.06 14.27
C GLY A 402 -14.17 -18.59 15.53
N PRO A 403 -14.12 -19.42 16.59
CA PRO A 403 -13.36 -19.08 17.79
C PRO A 403 -11.85 -19.07 17.50
N VAL A 404 -11.15 -18.12 18.13
CA VAL A 404 -9.68 -18.05 18.14
C VAL A 404 -9.23 -18.35 19.57
N VAL A 405 -8.43 -19.40 19.73
CA VAL A 405 -7.84 -19.81 21.02
C VAL A 405 -6.33 -19.87 20.88
N VAL A 406 -5.63 -19.09 21.71
CA VAL A 406 -4.17 -19.09 21.81
C VAL A 406 -3.84 -19.32 23.29
N GLN A 407 -3.21 -20.46 23.60
CA GLN A 407 -2.95 -20.91 24.99
C GLN A 407 -1.63 -21.67 25.15
#